data_AF-A0A433B9G3-F1
#
_entry.id   AF-A0A433B9G3-F1
#
_cell.length_a   1.000
_cell.length_b   1.000
_cell.length_c   1.000
_cell.angle_alpha   90.00
_cell.angle_beta   90.00
_cell.angle_gamma   90.00
#
_symmetry.space_group_name_H-M   'P 1'
#
loop_
_entity.id
_entity.type
_entity.pdbx_description
1 polymer ?
#
loop_
_entity_poly.entity_id
_entity_poly.type
_entity_poly.pdbx_seq_one_letter_code
_entity_poly.pdbx_strand_id
1 'polypeptide(L)'
;MATLRHYISSVYKDCLTSDLRENQIRMLLQPIARIFIFLGALTTGTQVNAVNPRAGARALLLGKTIWVYGGFSTSSTSTLNTAATLDVSVPWSVANPAWTERADDLSVAPFSQLGTMFPTVNQTGFYLSDQSGGFNKTYGMAKFDAVNYKWTTLPVATFSTIPPRS
;
A
#
# COMPACT_ATOMS: atom_id res chain seq x y z
N MET A 1 33.84 -43.19 -72.14
CA MET A 1 33.44 -43.55 -70.76
C MET A 1 33.99 -42.54 -69.73
N ALA A 2 33.60 -41.26 -69.80
CA ALA A 2 34.06 -40.22 -68.84
C ALA A 2 32.92 -39.37 -68.26
N THR A 3 31.71 -39.45 -68.80
CA THR A 3 30.61 -38.52 -68.50
C THR A 3 29.71 -38.96 -67.34
N LEU A 4 29.66 -40.27 -67.01
CA LEU A 4 28.79 -40.78 -65.95
C LEU A 4 29.40 -40.62 -64.53
N ARG A 5 30.73 -40.67 -64.41
CA ARG A 5 31.43 -40.51 -63.11
C ARG A 5 31.36 -39.07 -62.58
N HIS A 6 31.32 -38.06 -63.45
CA HIS A 6 31.23 -36.66 -63.03
C HIS A 6 29.83 -36.30 -62.50
N TYR A 7 28.77 -36.86 -63.07
CA TYR A 7 27.40 -36.58 -62.65
C TYR A 7 27.09 -37.14 -61.25
N ILE A 8 27.52 -38.38 -60.97
CA ILE A 8 27.30 -39.03 -59.66
C ILE A 8 28.06 -38.30 -58.54
N SER A 9 29.27 -37.79 -58.81
CA SER A 9 30.04 -37.04 -57.81
C SER A 9 29.47 -35.66 -57.48
N SER A 10 28.77 -35.00 -58.43
CA SER A 10 28.13 -33.70 -58.18
C SER A 10 26.91 -33.87 -57.28
N VAL A 11 26.03 -34.82 -57.62
CA VAL A 11 24.78 -35.08 -56.89
C VAL A 11 25.05 -35.52 -55.44
N TYR A 12 26.08 -36.33 -55.20
CA TYR A 12 26.46 -36.73 -53.83
C TYR A 12 27.00 -35.57 -52.99
N LYS A 13 27.76 -34.64 -53.59
CA LYS A 13 28.29 -33.46 -52.87
C LYS A 13 27.17 -32.49 -52.48
N ASP A 14 26.19 -32.31 -53.35
CA ASP A 14 25.06 -31.41 -53.11
C ASP A 14 24.12 -31.97 -52.03
N CYS A 15 23.87 -33.29 -52.02
CA CYS A 15 23.06 -33.95 -51.00
C CYS A 15 23.73 -33.96 -49.60
N LEU A 16 25.05 -34.19 -49.53
CA LEU A 16 25.80 -34.12 -48.27
C LEU A 16 25.90 -32.69 -47.71
N THR A 17 25.96 -31.68 -48.57
CA THR A 17 26.02 -30.27 -48.12
C THR A 17 24.65 -29.70 -47.73
N SER A 18 23.53 -30.22 -48.23
CA SER A 18 22.20 -29.86 -47.74
C SER A 18 21.90 -30.48 -46.37
N ASP A 19 22.23 -31.76 -46.16
CA ASP A 19 22.03 -32.46 -44.88
C ASP A 19 22.89 -31.88 -43.76
N LEU A 20 24.14 -31.49 -44.06
CA LEU A 20 25.00 -30.83 -43.08
C LEU A 20 24.52 -29.42 -42.76
N ARG A 21 23.93 -28.68 -43.71
CA ARG A 21 23.34 -27.36 -43.45
C ARG A 21 22.06 -27.46 -42.61
N GLU A 22 21.20 -28.44 -42.89
CA GLU A 22 19.96 -28.64 -42.15
C GLU A 22 20.22 -29.08 -40.69
N ASN A 23 21.21 -29.95 -40.47
CA ASN A 23 21.60 -30.37 -39.13
C ASN A 23 22.31 -29.27 -38.32
N GLN A 24 23.07 -28.37 -38.96
CA GLN A 24 23.68 -27.22 -38.29
C GLN A 24 22.63 -26.15 -37.91
N ILE A 25 21.59 -25.96 -38.74
CA ILE A 25 20.47 -25.04 -38.43
C ILE A 25 19.61 -25.59 -37.29
N ARG A 26 19.36 -26.91 -37.26
CA ARG A 26 18.61 -27.56 -36.16
C ARG A 26 19.37 -27.54 -34.83
N MET A 27 20.70 -27.62 -34.84
CA MET A 27 21.51 -27.52 -33.61
C MET A 27 21.64 -26.10 -33.03
N LEU A 28 21.49 -25.05 -33.85
CA LEU A 28 21.59 -23.66 -33.38
C LEU A 28 20.28 -23.09 -32.79
N LEU A 29 19.14 -23.77 -32.98
CA LEU A 29 17.83 -23.32 -32.51
C LEU A 29 17.38 -23.96 -31.18
N GLN A 30 18.17 -24.88 -30.60
CA GLN A 30 17.75 -25.71 -29.46
C GLN A 30 18.32 -25.38 -28.06
N PRO A 31 18.85 -24.16 -27.79
CA PRO A 31 18.86 -23.68 -26.40
C PRO A 31 18.17 -22.33 -26.19
N ILE A 32 17.40 -21.79 -27.15
CA ILE A 32 16.63 -20.55 -26.92
C ILE A 32 15.30 -20.84 -26.20
N ALA A 33 14.85 -22.10 -26.15
CA ALA A 33 13.63 -22.53 -25.48
C ALA A 33 13.82 -22.91 -24.00
N ARG A 34 14.73 -22.24 -23.27
CA ARG A 34 14.77 -22.25 -21.80
C ARG A 34 14.44 -20.86 -21.26
N ILE A 35 13.16 -20.52 -21.37
CA ILE A 35 12.35 -19.98 -20.26
C ILE A 35 13.15 -19.04 -19.33
N PHE A 36 13.38 -17.81 -19.77
CA PHE A 36 13.43 -16.67 -18.84
C PHE A 36 11.99 -16.20 -18.59
N ILE A 37 11.22 -16.97 -17.83
CA ILE A 37 10.03 -16.43 -17.15
C ILE A 37 10.55 -15.77 -15.88
N PHE A 38 11.12 -14.57 -16.02
CA PHE A 38 11.11 -13.59 -14.93
C PHE A 38 9.91 -12.68 -15.18
N LEU A 39 8.72 -13.28 -15.04
CA LEU A 39 7.48 -12.53 -15.00
C LEU A 39 7.26 -12.05 -13.57
N GLY A 40 7.49 -10.76 -13.36
CA GLY A 40 6.76 -9.97 -12.38
C GLY A 40 7.17 -10.10 -10.91
N ALA A 41 8.20 -9.35 -10.53
CA ALA A 41 7.97 -8.38 -9.46
C ALA A 41 8.50 -7.04 -9.98
N LEU A 42 7.68 -6.35 -10.79
CA LEU A 42 7.76 -4.90 -10.74
C LEU A 42 7.38 -4.58 -9.29
N THR A 43 8.37 -4.44 -8.42
CA THR A 43 8.16 -3.66 -7.22
C THR A 43 7.86 -2.28 -7.79
N THR A 44 6.57 -2.01 -8.02
CA THR A 44 6.10 -0.67 -7.82
C THR A 44 6.58 -0.38 -6.41
N GLY A 45 7.69 0.35 -6.30
CA GLY A 45 7.86 1.23 -5.17
C GLY A 45 6.61 2.06 -5.25
N THR A 46 5.53 1.60 -4.61
CA THR A 46 4.46 2.46 -4.18
C THR A 46 5.24 3.56 -3.53
N GLN A 47 5.24 4.75 -4.13
CA GLN A 47 5.56 5.93 -3.36
C GLN A 47 4.73 5.75 -2.11
N VAL A 48 5.39 5.43 -1.01
CA VAL A 48 4.79 5.58 0.30
C VAL A 48 4.48 7.05 0.25
N ASN A 49 3.20 7.40 0.06
CA ASN A 49 2.75 8.77 0.20
C ASN A 49 3.37 9.20 1.52
N ALA A 50 4.34 10.10 1.46
CA ALA A 50 5.19 10.38 2.60
C ALA A 50 4.23 10.79 3.72
N VAL A 51 4.15 9.92 4.74
CA VAL A 51 3.18 10.12 5.82
C VAL A 51 3.48 11.46 6.43
N ASN A 52 2.46 12.33 6.47
CA ASN A 52 2.68 13.70 6.90
C ASN A 52 3.17 13.68 8.35
N PRO A 53 4.37 14.21 8.63
CA PRO A 53 4.84 14.35 10.00
C PRO A 53 3.83 15.22 10.76
N ARG A 54 3.43 14.76 11.94
CA ARG A 54 2.30 15.34 12.68
C ARG A 54 2.60 15.51 14.16
N ALA A 55 2.08 16.60 14.71
CA ALA A 55 2.05 16.86 16.14
C ALA A 55 0.62 16.81 16.65
N GLY A 56 0.42 16.51 17.94
CA GLY A 56 -0.90 16.52 18.59
C GLY A 56 -1.90 15.49 18.04
N ALA A 57 -1.43 14.50 17.27
CA ALA A 57 -2.24 13.37 16.83
C ALA A 57 -2.47 12.37 17.97
N ARG A 58 -3.43 11.47 17.80
CA ARG A 58 -3.77 10.43 18.79
C ARG A 58 -3.37 9.11 18.21
N ALA A 59 -2.88 8.22 19.05
CA ALA A 59 -2.50 6.88 18.63
C ALA A 59 -3.23 5.80 19.42
N LEU A 60 -3.57 4.71 18.76
CA LEU A 60 -3.97 3.46 19.41
C LEU A 60 -3.53 2.27 18.58
N LEU A 61 -3.52 1.10 19.21
CA LEU A 61 -3.40 -0.19 18.53
C LEU A 61 -4.82 -0.74 18.31
N LEU A 62 -5.19 -0.96 17.06
CA LEU A 62 -6.42 -1.64 16.67
C LEU A 62 -6.08 -2.99 16.04
N GLY A 63 -6.37 -4.08 16.74
CA GLY A 63 -5.90 -5.41 16.34
C GLY A 63 -4.37 -5.45 16.22
N LYS A 64 -3.84 -5.59 15.00
CA LYS A 64 -2.39 -5.56 14.70
C LYS A 64 -1.96 -4.32 13.90
N THR A 65 -2.75 -3.26 13.93
CA THR A 65 -2.44 -2.02 13.20
C THR A 65 -2.37 -0.87 14.19
N ILE A 66 -1.25 -0.15 14.18
CA ILE A 66 -1.15 1.14 14.88
C ILE A 66 -1.85 2.18 14.01
N TRP A 67 -2.76 2.93 14.62
CA TRP A 67 -3.47 4.04 13.99
C TRP A 67 -3.02 5.35 14.63
N VAL A 68 -2.68 6.34 13.81
CA VAL A 68 -2.35 7.70 14.25
C VAL A 68 -3.23 8.69 13.51
N TYR A 69 -4.23 9.24 14.20
CA TYR A 69 -5.26 10.07 13.60
C TYR A 69 -5.10 11.57 13.89
N GLY A 70 -5.24 12.36 12.83
CA GLY A 70 -5.35 13.82 12.84
C GLY A 70 -4.13 14.56 13.37
N GLY A 71 -4.37 15.63 14.14
CA GLY A 71 -3.34 16.54 14.62
C GLY A 71 -3.06 17.69 13.65
N PHE A 72 -1.81 18.14 13.60
CA PHE A 72 -1.35 19.22 12.73
C PHE A 72 -0.14 18.76 11.94
N SER A 73 -0.09 19.09 10.66
CA SER A 73 1.13 18.93 9.87
C SER A 73 2.24 19.79 10.47
N THR A 74 3.40 19.21 10.74
CA THR A 74 4.56 19.98 11.23
C THR A 74 5.21 20.80 10.12
N SER A 75 4.85 20.58 8.85
CA SER A 75 5.35 21.35 7.70
C SER A 75 4.49 22.54 7.33
N SER A 76 3.19 22.55 7.68
CA SER A 76 2.24 23.57 7.22
C SER A 76 1.29 24.11 8.29
N THR A 77 1.41 23.67 9.55
CA THR A 77 0.49 23.93 10.68
C THR A 77 -0.99 23.60 10.42
N SER A 78 -1.29 23.03 9.26
CA SER A 78 -2.65 22.71 8.82
C SER A 78 -3.19 21.53 9.60
N THR A 79 -4.48 21.59 9.91
CA THR A 79 -5.20 20.49 10.55
C THR A 79 -5.20 19.25 9.65
N LEU A 80 -4.89 18.08 10.21
CA LEU A 80 -5.01 16.82 9.49
C LEU A 80 -6.33 16.14 9.85
N ASN A 81 -7.04 15.68 8.82
CA ASN A 81 -8.19 14.78 8.92
C ASN A 81 -7.81 13.36 8.46
N THR A 82 -6.53 13.05 8.43
CA THR A 82 -5.98 11.82 7.87
C THR A 82 -5.53 10.86 8.97
N ALA A 83 -5.50 9.56 8.64
CA ALA A 83 -4.97 8.50 9.48
C ALA A 83 -3.67 7.96 8.88
N ALA A 84 -2.61 7.95 9.68
CA ALA A 84 -1.41 7.16 9.37
C ALA A 84 -1.52 5.80 10.06
N THR A 85 -1.27 4.73 9.31
CA THR A 85 -1.40 3.35 9.82
C THR A 85 -0.12 2.56 9.61
N LEU A 86 0.25 1.73 10.59
CA LEU A 86 1.35 0.77 10.50
C LEU A 86 0.85 -0.62 10.90
N ASP A 87 0.90 -1.56 9.96
CA ASP A 87 0.64 -2.98 10.27
C ASP A 87 1.87 -3.57 10.97
N VAL A 88 1.70 -3.96 12.24
CA VAL A 88 2.74 -4.58 13.06
C VAL A 88 2.68 -6.11 13.03
N SER A 89 1.80 -6.69 12.21
CA SER A 89 1.80 -8.13 11.92
C SER A 89 2.90 -8.56 10.96
N VAL A 90 3.42 -7.61 10.17
CA VAL A 90 4.56 -7.78 9.29
C VAL A 90 5.83 -7.19 9.92
N PRO A 91 7.03 -7.73 9.64
CA PRO A 91 8.27 -7.13 10.11
C PRO A 91 8.40 -5.67 9.67
N TRP A 92 8.76 -4.79 10.61
CA TRP A 92 8.92 -3.36 10.37
C TRP A 92 10.23 -2.86 11.01
N SER A 93 10.76 -1.75 10.48
CA SER A 93 11.96 -1.09 11.00
C SER A 93 11.59 0.26 11.59
N VAL A 94 12.20 0.62 12.73
CA VAL A 94 12.07 1.96 13.31
C VAL A 94 12.71 3.02 12.39
N ALA A 95 13.74 2.65 11.62
CA ALA A 95 14.43 3.58 10.72
C ALA A 95 13.62 3.91 9.46
N ASN A 96 12.80 2.95 8.99
CA ASN A 96 11.93 3.15 7.84
C ASN A 96 10.61 2.36 8.00
N PRO A 97 9.73 2.79 8.91
CA PRO A 97 8.46 2.13 9.13
C PRO A 97 7.55 2.31 7.91
N ALA A 98 6.90 1.22 7.49
CA ALA A 98 6.01 1.19 6.33
C ALA A 98 4.64 1.80 6.65
N TRP A 99 4.62 3.07 7.05
CA TRP A 99 3.39 3.80 7.29
C TRP A 99 2.59 3.98 6.01
N THR A 100 1.27 3.91 6.11
CA THR A 100 0.34 4.24 5.03
C THR A 100 -0.55 5.39 5.46
N GLU A 101 -0.73 6.40 4.61
CA GLU A 101 -1.66 7.49 4.85
C GLU A 101 -3.02 7.20 4.22
N ARG A 102 -4.08 7.50 4.98
CA ARG A 102 -5.46 7.49 4.50
C ARG A 102 -6.07 8.86 4.74
N ALA A 103 -6.62 9.46 3.68
CA ALA A 103 -7.53 10.58 3.83
C ALA A 103 -8.94 10.09 4.18
N ASP A 104 -9.60 10.77 5.11
CA ASP A 104 -10.98 10.46 5.47
C ASP A 104 -11.97 11.50 4.92
N ASP A 105 -13.22 11.08 4.81
CA ASP A 105 -14.32 11.93 4.34
C ASP A 105 -14.55 13.12 5.30
N LEU A 106 -14.25 14.31 4.81
CA LEU A 106 -14.36 15.58 5.54
C LEU A 106 -15.78 15.95 5.97
N SER A 107 -16.82 15.35 5.37
CA SER A 107 -18.20 15.63 5.75
C SER A 107 -18.60 15.01 7.09
N VAL A 108 -17.84 14.02 7.58
CA VAL A 108 -18.13 13.30 8.82
C VAL A 108 -16.91 13.17 9.74
N ALA A 109 -15.71 13.04 9.16
CA ALA A 109 -14.48 12.86 9.93
C ALA A 109 -14.10 14.16 10.65
N PRO A 110 -14.00 14.17 11.99
CA PRO A 110 -13.69 15.38 12.73
C PRO A 110 -12.25 15.84 12.41
N PHE A 111 -12.07 17.15 12.23
CA PHE A 111 -10.75 17.80 12.26
C PHE A 111 -10.19 17.72 13.67
N SER A 112 -9.71 16.54 14.02
CA SER A 112 -9.36 16.22 15.38
C SER A 112 -8.14 17.03 15.77
N GLN A 113 -8.30 17.95 16.72
CA GLN A 113 -7.20 18.64 17.40
C GLN A 113 -7.49 18.70 18.89
N LEU A 114 -6.60 18.10 19.70
CA LEU A 114 -6.68 18.14 21.18
C LEU A 114 -7.81 17.30 21.82
N GLY A 115 -8.26 16.25 21.15
CA GLY A 115 -9.21 15.25 21.65
C GLY A 115 -8.57 13.91 22.00
N THR A 116 -9.39 12.93 22.33
CA THR A 116 -8.96 11.59 22.71
C THR A 116 -9.52 10.53 21.77
N MET A 117 -8.78 9.43 21.62
CA MET A 117 -9.12 8.30 20.76
C MET A 117 -9.11 7.02 21.59
N PHE A 118 -10.17 6.21 21.47
CA PHE A 118 -10.29 4.96 22.22
C PHE A 118 -10.90 3.84 21.36
N PRO A 119 -10.39 2.60 21.45
CA PRO A 119 -10.81 1.51 20.58
C PRO A 119 -12.23 1.04 20.93
N THR A 120 -12.91 0.43 19.95
CA THR A 120 -14.11 -0.35 20.24
C THR A 120 -13.74 -1.67 20.92
N VAL A 121 -14.64 -2.20 21.75
CA VAL A 121 -14.42 -3.46 22.50
C VAL A 121 -14.07 -4.62 21.57
N ASN A 122 -14.70 -4.67 20.40
CA ASN A 122 -14.47 -5.71 19.39
C ASN A 122 -13.28 -5.44 18.46
N GLN A 123 -12.51 -4.37 18.68
CA GLN A 123 -11.31 -4.03 17.87
C GLN A 123 -11.60 -3.82 16.37
N THR A 124 -12.85 -3.51 15.99
CA THR A 124 -13.22 -3.24 14.58
C THR A 124 -13.27 -1.76 14.25
N GLY A 125 -12.89 -0.89 15.17
CA GLY A 125 -12.94 0.55 14.98
C GLY A 125 -12.53 1.31 16.23
N PHE A 126 -12.78 2.60 16.23
CA PHE A 126 -12.47 3.46 17.37
C PHE A 126 -13.44 4.62 17.46
N TYR A 127 -13.50 5.21 18.63
CA TYR A 127 -14.22 6.44 18.91
C TYR A 127 -13.24 7.59 18.99
N LEU A 128 -13.68 8.76 18.55
CA LEU A 128 -13.05 10.03 18.84
C LEU A 128 -14.01 10.87 19.67
N SER A 129 -13.48 11.48 20.72
CA SER A 129 -14.12 12.59 21.41
C SER A 129 -13.24 13.81 21.18
N ASP A 130 -13.73 14.75 20.39
CA ASP A 130 -12.90 15.80 19.82
C ASP A 130 -13.60 17.14 19.64
N GLN A 131 -12.78 18.15 19.39
CA GLN A 131 -13.26 19.42 18.87
C GLN A 131 -13.64 19.23 17.40
N SER A 132 -14.90 19.51 17.07
CA SER A 132 -15.42 19.58 15.71
C SER A 132 -15.58 21.05 15.31
N GLY A 133 -15.27 21.39 14.05
CA GLY A 133 -15.65 22.68 13.45
C GLY A 133 -14.62 23.82 13.47
N GLY A 134 -13.33 23.54 13.68
CA GLY A 134 -12.30 24.60 13.69
C GLY A 134 -12.51 25.59 14.85
N PHE A 135 -12.38 26.91 14.61
CA PHE A 135 -12.41 27.93 15.66
C PHE A 135 -13.74 28.02 16.44
N ASN A 136 -14.85 27.50 15.90
CA ASN A 136 -16.15 27.40 16.59
C ASN A 136 -16.30 26.02 17.25
N LYS A 137 -15.80 25.95 18.48
CA LYS A 137 -15.55 24.73 19.26
C LYS A 137 -16.84 24.02 19.69
N THR A 138 -17.23 22.96 19.00
CA THR A 138 -18.22 22.02 19.53
C THR A 138 -17.51 20.71 19.85
N TYR A 139 -17.58 20.22 21.10
CA TYR A 139 -17.07 18.88 21.38
C TYR A 139 -18.06 17.85 20.87
N GLY A 140 -17.63 17.01 19.94
CA GLY A 140 -18.43 15.98 19.33
C GLY A 140 -17.82 14.61 19.58
N MET A 141 -18.66 13.58 19.45
CA MET A 141 -18.18 12.21 19.39
C MET A 141 -18.42 11.66 18.00
N ALA A 142 -17.45 10.91 17.48
CA ALA A 142 -17.59 10.18 16.24
C ALA A 142 -17.06 8.76 16.42
N LYS A 143 -17.59 7.83 15.66
CA LYS A 143 -17.10 6.47 15.56
C LYS A 143 -16.56 6.23 14.17
N PHE A 144 -15.37 5.65 14.09
CA PHE A 144 -14.83 5.08 12.88
C PHE A 144 -14.98 3.57 12.88
N ASP A 145 -15.53 3.03 11.80
CA ASP A 145 -15.53 1.61 11.49
C ASP A 145 -14.31 1.32 10.60
N ALA A 146 -13.33 0.58 11.12
CA ALA A 146 -12.10 0.26 10.40
C ALA A 146 -12.27 -0.92 9.43
N VAL A 147 -13.36 -1.68 9.53
CA VAL A 147 -13.68 -2.78 8.60
C VAL A 147 -14.31 -2.21 7.34
N ASN A 148 -15.30 -1.33 7.52
CA ASN A 148 -16.04 -0.70 6.43
C ASN A 148 -15.50 0.67 6.03
N TYR A 149 -14.47 1.14 6.72
CA TYR A 149 -13.80 2.42 6.46
C TYR A 149 -14.75 3.61 6.48
N LYS A 150 -15.67 3.64 7.46
CA LYS A 150 -16.79 4.58 7.51
C LYS A 150 -16.82 5.34 8.83
N TRP A 151 -17.04 6.65 8.73
CA TRP A 151 -17.30 7.52 9.87
C TRP A 151 -18.79 7.59 10.19
N THR A 152 -19.12 7.76 11.47
CA THR A 152 -20.48 8.04 11.95
C THR A 152 -20.40 9.03 13.09
N THR A 153 -21.05 10.18 12.93
CA THR A 153 -21.23 11.13 14.03
C THR A 153 -22.15 10.52 15.07
N LEU A 154 -21.74 10.56 16.33
CA LEU A 154 -22.55 10.10 17.44
C LEU A 154 -23.29 11.29 18.03
N PRO A 155 -24.62 11.18 18.25
CA PRO A 155 -25.37 12.24 18.92
C PRO A 155 -24.87 12.38 20.36
N VAL A 156 -24.37 13.56 20.72
CA VAL A 156 -24.08 13.93 22.12
C VAL A 156 -25.37 14.52 22.69
N ALA A 157 -26.10 13.72 23.47
CA ALA A 157 -27.42 14.09 23.99
C ALA A 157 -27.37 15.34 24.90
N THR A 158 -26.25 15.54 25.59
CA THR A 158 -25.93 16.71 26.42
C THR A 158 -24.44 16.63 26.76
N PHE A 159 -23.70 17.73 26.74
CA PHE A 159 -22.38 17.78 27.38
C PHE A 159 -22.58 17.49 28.87
N SER A 160 -22.26 16.29 29.35
CA SER A 160 -21.97 16.13 30.77
C SER A 160 -20.69 16.91 31.01
N THR A 161 -20.77 18.04 31.72
CA THR A 161 -19.57 18.70 32.23
C THR A 161 -18.79 17.63 33.01
N ILE A 162 -17.53 17.41 32.62
CA ILE A 162 -16.62 16.63 33.48
C ILE A 162 -16.64 17.35 34.84
N PRO A 163 -16.95 16.66 35.95
CA PRO A 163 -16.98 17.31 37.25
C PRO A 163 -15.67 18.08 37.47
N PRO A 164 -15.71 19.31 38.00
CA PRO A 164 -14.48 20.02 38.32
C PRO A 164 -13.61 19.12 39.20
N ARG A 165 -12.32 19.03 38.87
CA ARG A 165 -11.36 18.27 39.68
C ARG A 165 -11.38 18.88 41.09
N SER A 166 -11.74 18.08 42.09
CA SER A 166 -11.51 18.37 43.50
C SER A 166 -10.03 18.34 43.84
#